data_AF-A0A815TL78-F1
#
_entry.id   AF-A0A815TL78-F1
#
_cell.length_a   1.000
_cell.length_b   1.000
_cell.length_c   1.000
_cell.angle_alpha   90.00
_cell.angle_beta   90.00
_cell.angle_gamma   90.00
#
_symmetry.space_group_name_H-M   'P 1'
#
loop_
_entity.id
_entity.type
_entity.pdbx_description
1 polymer ?
#
loop_
_entity_poly.entity_id
_entity_poly.type
_entity_poly.pdbx_seq_one_letter_code
_entity_poly.pdbx_strand_id
1 'polypeptide(L)'
;MVESKLPSSLSVLIGSFNTHKRYPPADLNLSSWLIRHPITPHIIAIGLQELPSGFFFLKKKSQDQWIALIEKTLPNYKLLSYIRLNGKIYFLLSSRFPHYLSFIF
;
A
#
# COMPACT_ATOMS: atom_id res chain seq x y z
N MET A 1 8.60 18.58 25.10
CA MET A 1 8.50 17.21 24.55
C MET A 1 7.06 16.77 24.68
N VAL A 2 6.33 16.60 23.58
CA VAL A 2 4.96 16.10 23.61
C VAL A 2 5.05 14.58 23.57
N GLU A 3 4.78 13.95 24.70
CA GLU A 3 4.64 12.49 24.78
C GLU A 3 3.45 12.08 23.91
N SER A 4 3.71 11.54 22.73
CA SER A 4 2.63 11.03 21.88
C SER A 4 2.10 9.75 22.53
N LYS A 5 1.00 9.85 23.26
CA LYS A 5 0.32 8.70 23.87
C LYS A 5 -0.02 7.70 22.75
N LEU A 6 0.52 6.49 22.85
CA LEU A 6 0.20 5.40 21.92
C LEU A 6 -1.33 5.21 21.90
N PRO A 7 -1.93 5.04 20.72
CA PRO A 7 -3.36 4.79 20.65
C PRO A 7 -3.67 3.47 21.36
N SER A 8 -4.74 3.45 22.16
CA SER A 8 -5.22 2.24 22.85
C SER A 8 -5.74 1.17 21.88
N SER A 9 -6.00 1.56 20.62
CA SER A 9 -6.44 0.68 19.54
C SER A 9 -5.87 1.13 18.21
N LEU A 10 -5.39 0.18 17.41
CA LEU A 10 -4.90 0.41 16.06
C LEU A 10 -5.86 -0.25 15.06
N SER A 11 -6.29 0.50 14.04
CA SER A 11 -7.06 -0.04 12.93
C SER A 11 -6.15 -0.38 11.75
N VAL A 12 -6.26 -1.61 11.26
CA VAL A 12 -5.49 -2.11 10.11
C VAL A 12 -6.47 -2.54 9.02
N LEU A 13 -6.28 -2.02 7.81
CA LEU A 13 -6.96 -2.51 6.62
C LEU A 13 -6.05 -3.50 5.90
N ILE A 14 -6.59 -4.68 5.59
CA ILE A 14 -5.89 -5.71 4.82
C ILE A 14 -6.67 -5.95 3.54
N GLY A 15 -6.02 -5.69 2.40
CA GLY A 15 -6.60 -5.87 1.07
C GLY A 15 -5.79 -6.83 0.23
N SER A 16 -6.48 -7.61 -0.61
CA SER A 16 -5.85 -8.42 -1.66
C SER A 16 -6.52 -8.18 -3.01
N PHE A 17 -5.74 -8.09 -4.09
CA PHE A 17 -6.25 -7.91 -5.45
C PHE A 17 -5.44 -8.68 -6.49
N ASN A 18 -6.12 -9.44 -7.35
CA ASN A 18 -5.49 -10.14 -8.46
C ASN A 18 -5.44 -9.24 -9.70
N THR A 19 -4.24 -9.00 -10.23
CA THR A 19 -4.03 -8.09 -11.37
C THR A 19 -4.18 -8.80 -12.72
N HIS A 20 -4.29 -10.12 -12.75
CA HIS A 20 -4.41 -10.92 -13.97
C HIS A 20 -3.33 -10.60 -15.02
N LYS A 21 -2.08 -10.38 -14.57
CA LYS A 21 -0.92 -10.02 -15.39
C LYS A 21 -1.08 -8.68 -16.11
N ARG A 22 -1.92 -7.78 -15.60
CA ARG A 22 -2.15 -6.44 -16.16
C ARG A 22 -1.45 -5.36 -15.37
N TYR A 23 -1.12 -4.30 -16.08
CA TYR A 23 -0.73 -3.02 -15.50
C TYR A 23 -1.98 -2.28 -15.01
N PRO A 24 -1.87 -1.38 -14.02
CA PRO A 24 -3.01 -0.59 -13.59
C PRO A 24 -3.49 0.29 -14.76
N PRO A 25 -4.80 0.29 -15.08
CA PRO A 25 -5.40 1.26 -16.00
C PRO A 25 -5.17 2.70 -15.53
N ALA A 26 -5.08 3.65 -16.47
CA ALA A 26 -4.80 5.06 -16.17
C ALA A 26 -5.92 5.74 -15.36
N ASP A 27 -7.15 5.25 -15.53
CA ASP A 27 -8.38 5.69 -14.89
C ASP A 27 -8.74 4.87 -13.64
N LEU A 28 -7.95 3.84 -13.31
CA LEU A 28 -8.22 3.02 -12.13
C LEU A 28 -8.15 3.89 -10.87
N ASN A 29 -9.20 3.81 -10.06
CA ASN A 29 -9.29 4.47 -8.76
C ASN A 29 -9.55 3.41 -7.68
N LEU A 30 -8.59 3.21 -6.78
CA LEU A 30 -8.69 2.22 -5.72
C LEU A 30 -9.46 2.72 -4.48
N SER A 31 -9.92 3.98 -4.45
CA SER A 31 -10.60 4.57 -3.29
C SER A 31 -11.88 3.83 -2.93
N SER A 32 -12.63 3.36 -3.93
CA SER A 32 -13.83 2.56 -3.70
C SER A 32 -13.51 1.20 -3.07
N TRP A 33 -12.27 0.72 -3.13
CA TRP A 33 -11.86 -0.52 -2.49
C TRP A 33 -11.18 -0.26 -1.14
N LEU A 34 -10.36 0.78 -1.04
CA LEU A 34 -9.51 1.08 0.12
C LEU A 34 -10.16 2.01 1.15
N ILE A 35 -11.17 2.78 0.77
CA ILE A 35 -11.82 3.82 1.61
C ILE A 35 -13.31 3.48 1.85
N ARG A 36 -13.71 2.21 1.70
CA ARG A 36 -15.09 1.78 1.94
C ARG A 36 -15.49 1.76 3.42
N HIS A 37 -14.55 1.94 4.33
CA HIS A 37 -14.79 1.78 5.75
C HIS A 37 -15.06 3.13 6.44
N PRO A 38 -16.02 3.18 7.39
CA PRO A 38 -16.34 4.39 8.15
C PRO A 38 -15.18 4.85 9.04
N ILE A 39 -14.20 3.99 9.26
CA ILE A 39 -13.01 4.25 10.06
C ILE A 39 -11.82 4.39 9.11
N THR A 40 -11.10 5.52 9.20
CA THR A 40 -9.82 5.69 8.52
C THR A 40 -8.77 4.77 9.15
N PRO A 41 -8.17 3.81 8.42
CA PRO A 41 -7.17 2.92 8.99
C PRO A 41 -5.88 3.65 9.37
N HIS A 42 -5.21 3.19 10.42
CA HIS A 42 -3.88 3.66 10.78
C HIS A 42 -2.81 3.02 9.91
N ILE A 43 -3.01 1.75 9.55
CA ILE A 43 -2.14 0.96 8.69
C ILE A 43 -2.97 0.34 7.57
N ILE A 44 -2.40 0.33 6.36
CA ILE A 44 -2.95 -0.37 5.21
C ILE A 44 -1.92 -1.39 4.73
N ALA A 45 -2.31 -2.66 4.67
CA ALA A 45 -1.53 -3.73 4.07
C ALA A 45 -2.25 -4.23 2.82
N ILE A 46 -1.59 -4.14 1.66
CA ILE A 46 -2.17 -4.53 0.37
C ILE A 46 -1.29 -5.59 -0.28
N GLY A 47 -1.87 -6.73 -0.64
CA GLY A 47 -1.24 -7.72 -1.50
C GLY A 47 -1.81 -7.65 -2.93
N LEU A 48 -0.95 -7.50 -3.93
CA LEU A 48 -1.35 -7.72 -5.32
C LEU A 48 -0.75 -9.03 -5.84
N GLN A 49 -1.55 -9.80 -6.58
CA GLN A 49 -1.15 -11.07 -7.18
C GLN A 49 -1.17 -11.02 -8.71
N GLU A 50 -0.52 -12.01 -9.30
CA GLU A 50 -0.34 -12.20 -10.74
C GLU A 50 0.22 -10.98 -11.46
N LEU A 51 1.09 -10.19 -10.85
CA LEU A 51 1.72 -9.08 -11.57
C LEU A 51 2.50 -9.61 -12.77
N PRO A 52 2.62 -8.80 -13.85
CA PRO A 52 3.50 -9.11 -14.96
C PRO A 52 4.87 -9.58 -14.48
N SER A 53 5.17 -10.86 -14.71
CA SER A 53 6.43 -11.50 -14.36
C SER A 53 7.20 -11.77 -15.65
N GLY A 54 8.01 -10.81 -16.08
CA GLY A 54 8.82 -10.91 -17.30
C GLY A 54 10.26 -10.47 -17.06
N PHE A 55 10.93 -9.99 -18.12
CA PHE A 55 12.24 -9.36 -18.01
C PHE A 55 12.28 -8.30 -16.88
N PHE A 56 13.45 -8.15 -16.26
CA PHE A 56 13.65 -7.26 -15.09
C PHE A 56 13.05 -5.85 -15.29
N PHE A 57 13.20 -5.29 -16.49
CA PHE A 57 12.64 -3.98 -16.83
C PHE A 57 11.10 -3.92 -16.75
N LEU A 58 10.40 -4.94 -17.24
CA LEU A 58 8.93 -5.02 -17.18
C LEU A 58 8.43 -5.19 -15.74
N LYS A 59 9.16 -5.97 -14.93
CA LYS A 59 8.87 -6.11 -13.50
C LYS A 59 8.98 -4.77 -12.78
N LYS A 60 10.07 -4.02 -13.02
CA LYS A 60 10.28 -2.69 -12.42
C LYS A 60 9.21 -1.69 -12.86
N LYS A 61 8.94 -1.59 -14.18
CA LYS A 61 7.89 -0.71 -14.71
C LYS A 61 6.52 -1.00 -14.09
N SER A 62 6.15 -2.28 -13.98
CA SER A 62 4.89 -2.69 -13.36
C SER A 62 4.82 -2.26 -11.90
N GLN A 63 5.89 -2.47 -11.14
CA GLN A 63 5.98 -2.06 -9.74
C GLN A 63 5.81 -0.56 -9.59
N ASP A 64 6.55 0.25 -10.36
CA ASP A 64 6.52 1.70 -10.27
C ASP A 64 5.12 2.26 -10.58
N GLN A 65 4.42 1.68 -11.55
CA GLN A 65 3.04 2.06 -11.88
C GLN A 65 2.04 1.74 -10.74
N TRP A 66 2.18 0.59 -10.08
CA TRP A 66 1.33 0.24 -8.94
C TRP A 66 1.61 1.12 -7.73
N ILE A 67 2.88 1.45 -7.46
CA ILE A 67 3.26 2.39 -6.40
C ILE A 67 2.62 3.76 -6.66
N ALA A 68 2.82 4.31 -7.86
CA ALA A 68 2.28 5.62 -8.23
C ALA A 68 0.75 5.66 -8.12
N LEU A 69 0.06 4.58 -8.51
CA LEU A 69 -1.40 4.49 -8.36
C LEU A 69 -1.83 4.51 -6.89
N ILE A 70 -1.15 3.76 -6.03
CA ILE A 70 -1.48 3.69 -4.60
C ILE A 70 -1.25 5.05 -3.94
N GLU A 71 -0.11 5.69 -4.19
CA GLU A 71 0.20 7.02 -3.64
C GLU A 71 -0.81 8.07 -4.11
N LYS A 72 -1.22 8.02 -5.39
CA LYS A 72 -2.28 8.88 -5.93
C LYS A 72 -3.64 8.62 -5.26
N THR A 73 -3.97 7.36 -4.98
CA THR A 73 -5.25 6.99 -4.36
C THR A 73 -5.30 7.39 -2.88
N LEU A 74 -4.17 7.24 -2.19
CA LEU A 74 -4.05 7.42 -0.74
C LEU A 74 -3.06 8.55 -0.42
N PRO A 75 -3.34 9.81 -0.81
CA PRO A 75 -2.39 10.92 -0.65
C PRO A 75 -2.06 11.25 0.82
N ASN A 76 -2.92 10.82 1.75
CA ASN A 76 -2.72 10.99 3.19
C ASN A 76 -1.94 9.84 3.84
N TYR A 77 -1.51 8.83 3.07
CA TYR A 77 -0.75 7.70 3.56
C TYR A 77 0.67 7.74 3.01
N LYS A 78 1.64 7.39 3.86
CA LYS A 78 3.01 7.16 3.42
C LYS A 78 3.23 5.67 3.18
N LEU A 79 3.82 5.33 2.04
CA LEU A 79 4.37 3.99 1.80
C LEU A 79 5.58 3.77 2.71
N LEU A 80 5.46 2.83 3.65
CA LEU A 80 6.51 2.49 4.60
C LEU A 80 7.48 1.46 4.00
N SER A 81 6.93 0.42 3.40
CA SER A 81 7.70 -0.63 2.75
C SER A 81 6.87 -1.32 1.68
N TYR A 82 7.56 -1.97 0.76
CA TYR A 82 6.96 -2.96 -0.11
C TYR A 82 7.95 -4.10 -0.35
N ILE A 83 7.42 -5.29 -0.61
CA ILE A 83 8.22 -6.44 -0.98
C ILE A 83 7.61 -7.10 -2.21
N ARG A 84 8.45 -7.31 -3.23
CA ARG A 84 8.06 -7.99 -4.46
C ARG A 84 8.67 -9.39 -4.52
N LEU A 85 7.83 -10.39 -4.71
CA LEU A 85 8.20 -11.79 -4.85
C LEU A 85 7.55 -12.34 -6.13
N ASN A 86 8.32 -12.46 -7.20
CA ASN A 86 7.86 -12.89 -8.52
C ASN A 86 6.68 -12.06 -9.05
N GLY A 87 5.51 -12.69 -9.20
CA GLY A 87 4.25 -12.09 -9.61
C GLY A 87 3.39 -11.61 -8.44
N LYS A 88 3.98 -11.38 -7.26
CA LYS A 88 3.28 -10.84 -6.09
C LYS A 88 4.02 -9.60 -5.59
N ILE A 89 3.28 -8.63 -5.08
CA ILE A 89 3.84 -7.49 -4.36
C ILE A 89 2.96 -7.20 -3.15
N TYR A 90 3.59 -6.86 -2.03
CA TYR A 90 2.92 -6.49 -0.81
C TYR A 90 3.35 -5.08 -0.44
N PHE A 91 2.39 -4.22 -0.09
CA PHE A 91 2.61 -2.84 0.33
C PHE A 91 2.17 -2.67 1.78
N LEU A 92 2.92 -1.87 2.52
CA LEU A 92 2.58 -1.43 3.86
C LEU A 92 2.56 0.10 3.89
N LEU A 93 1.43 0.69 4.25
CA LEU A 93 1.24 2.14 4.31
C LEU A 93 0.70 2.58 5.67
N SER A 94 0.91 3.84 6.04
CA SER A 94 0.35 4.43 7.26
C SER A 94 -0.11 5.89 7.08
N SER A 95 -1.25 6.25 7.70
CA SER A 95 -1.92 7.56 7.53
C SER A 95 -1.28 8.73 8.28
N ARG A 96 -0.40 8.43 9.23
CA ARG A 96 0.44 9.40 9.96
C ARG A 96 1.71 8.65 10.31
N PHE A 97 2.89 9.27 10.16
CA PHE A 97 4.08 8.71 10.81
C PHE A 97 3.75 8.60 12.29
N PRO A 98 3.60 7.39 12.80
CA PRO A 98 3.51 7.26 14.22
C PRO A 98 4.93 7.54 14.69
N HIS A 99 5.15 8.60 15.47
CA HIS A 99 6.48 8.88 16.07
C HIS A 99 7.05 7.66 16.83
N TYR A 100 6.21 6.64 17.04
CA TYR A 100 6.50 5.34 17.63
C TYR A 100 6.94 4.23 16.64
N LEU A 101 6.83 4.39 15.31
CA LEU A 101 7.40 3.41 14.35
C LEU A 101 8.89 3.64 14.05
N SER A 102 9.52 4.63 14.68
CA SER A 102 10.97 4.87 14.64
C SER A 102 11.80 3.72 15.25
N PHE A 103 11.16 2.74 15.89
CA PHE A 103 11.80 1.67 16.66
C PHE A 103 11.81 0.29 15.98
N ILE A 104 11.34 0.19 14.72
CA ILE A 104 11.21 -1.11 14.03
C ILE A 104 12.22 -1.27 12.86
N PHE A 105 13.17 -0.35 12.70
CA PHE A 105 14.29 -0.51 11.77
C PHE A 105 15.62 -0.18 12.43
#